data_AF-A0A5E4IBX9-F1
#
_entry.id   AF-A0A5E4IBX9-F1
#
_cell.length_a   1.000
_cell.length_b   1.000
_cell.length_c   1.000
_cell.angle_alpha   90.00
_cell.angle_beta   90.00
_cell.angle_gamma   90.00
#
_symmetry.space_group_name_H-M   'P 1'
#
loop_
_entity.id
_entity.type
_entity.pdbx_description
1 polymer ?
#
loop_
_entity_poly.entity_id
_entity_poly.type
_entity_poly.pdbx_seq_one_letter_code
_entity_poly.pdbx_strand_id
1 'polypeptide(L)'
;MNEGPIAPSSRDWSTPQRRCYQRIKSGLTWHQKEILRFLTLGSAPDMKRSQQESFRALKERLKRVTVSKLYNDGYISKDQLVTHYSGKPLGYSPRLHYINIRTDEGPDGVLHILYFGDFIPQSWLKDTWFELTGKCKSAYIRMCKQPTYDEKRLARYCIDQYCAGQSDYLRFSCSKDWVYPGFVKHYNILKCDCKDYSHAIGECYGRPVYRLNMEQLIEKWNKWLSYHGTLTFNKFRGNPLLETELMIFDDHLITCS
;
A
#
# COMPACT_ATOMS: atom_id res chain seq x y z
N MET A 1 17.24 30.05 9.49
CA MET A 1 16.61 29.19 8.48
C MET A 1 17.15 27.80 8.71
N ASN A 2 16.35 26.91 9.32
CA ASN A 2 16.75 25.51 9.49
C ASN A 2 16.53 24.81 8.16
N GLU A 3 17.62 24.56 7.44
CA GLU A 3 17.61 23.60 6.35
C GLU A 3 17.32 22.23 6.96
N GLY A 4 16.09 21.74 6.75
CA GLY A 4 15.74 20.36 7.10
C GLY A 4 16.68 19.39 6.40
N PRO A 5 16.82 18.16 6.92
CA PRO A 5 17.75 17.18 6.35
C PRO A 5 17.50 17.02 4.85
N ILE A 6 18.56 17.20 4.07
CA ILE A 6 18.56 17.00 2.61
C ILE A 6 18.14 15.55 2.38
N ALA A 7 16.94 15.34 1.83
CA ALA A 7 16.44 14.01 1.53
C ALA A 7 17.44 13.29 0.62
N PRO A 8 17.84 12.04 0.94
CA PRO A 8 18.81 11.32 0.13
C PRO A 8 18.29 11.20 -1.31
N SER A 9 19.21 11.31 -2.26
CA SER A 9 18.87 11.10 -3.66
C SER A 9 18.34 9.66 -3.82
N SER A 10 17.40 9.40 -4.73
CA SER A 10 16.88 8.04 -4.94
C SER A 10 17.96 7.02 -5.33
N ARG A 11 19.18 7.47 -5.63
CA ARG A 11 20.36 6.63 -5.90
C ARG A 11 20.90 5.96 -4.64
N ASP A 12 20.58 6.46 -3.44
CA ASP A 12 21.14 5.98 -2.16
C ASP A 12 20.25 4.97 -1.43
N TRP A 13 19.09 4.61 -2.00
CA TRP A 13 18.20 3.63 -1.38
C TRP A 13 18.73 2.19 -1.49
N SER A 14 18.71 1.48 -0.37
CA SER A 14 18.93 0.04 -0.29
C SER A 14 17.88 -0.75 -1.09
N THR A 15 18.19 -2.02 -1.41
CA THR A 15 17.26 -2.91 -2.13
C THR A 15 15.90 -3.05 -1.40
N PRO A 16 15.84 -3.24 -0.07
CA PRO A 16 14.58 -3.26 0.66
C PRO A 16 13.77 -1.95 0.53
N GLN A 17 14.41 -0.79 0.63
CA GLN A 17 13.75 0.51 0.47
C GLN A 17 13.20 0.68 -0.95
N ARG A 18 13.97 0.30 -1.97
CA ARG A 18 13.53 0.30 -3.38
C ARG A 18 12.32 -0.60 -3.62
N ARG A 19 12.26 -1.77 -2.99
CA ARG A 19 11.08 -2.65 -3.02
C ARG A 19 9.89 -2.03 -2.29
N CYS A 20 10.12 -1.39 -1.15
CA CYS A 20 9.08 -0.67 -0.42
C CYS A 20 8.48 0.44 -1.30
N TYR A 21 9.32 1.27 -1.91
CA TYR A 21 8.91 2.34 -2.82
C TYR A 21 8.02 1.79 -3.95
N GLN A 22 8.47 0.72 -4.60
CA GLN A 22 7.74 0.07 -5.68
C GLN A 22 6.34 -0.39 -5.22
N ARG A 23 6.24 -0.95 -4.01
CA ARG A 23 4.96 -1.39 -3.43
C ARG A 23 4.05 -0.24 -3.04
N ILE A 24 4.59 0.82 -2.44
CA ILE A 24 3.82 2.02 -2.11
C ILE A 24 3.25 2.60 -3.40
N LYS A 25 4.10 2.87 -4.39
CA LYS A 25 3.67 3.47 -5.65
C LYS A 25 2.58 2.64 -6.33
N SER A 26 2.75 1.33 -6.38
CA SER A 26 1.75 0.44 -7.01
C SER A 26 0.39 0.50 -6.31
N GLY A 27 0.37 0.58 -4.99
CA GLY A 27 -0.88 0.74 -4.25
C GLY A 27 -1.51 2.11 -4.45
N LEU A 28 -0.71 3.18 -4.44
CA LEU A 28 -1.20 4.53 -4.74
C LEU A 28 -1.83 4.62 -6.13
N THR A 29 -1.21 4.02 -7.17
CA THR A 29 -1.80 3.97 -8.52
C THR A 29 -3.07 3.13 -8.54
N TRP A 30 -3.08 1.99 -7.84
CA TRP A 30 -4.28 1.15 -7.73
C TRP A 30 -5.43 1.81 -6.96
N HIS A 31 -5.16 2.84 -6.16
CA HIS A 31 -6.16 3.53 -5.36
C HIS A 31 -6.21 5.05 -5.66
N GLN A 32 -5.86 5.47 -6.88
CA GLN A 32 -5.65 6.88 -7.26
C GLN A 32 -6.83 7.86 -7.00
N LYS A 33 -8.04 7.32 -6.75
CA LYS A 33 -9.25 8.11 -6.45
C LYS A 33 -9.75 7.95 -5.01
N GLU A 34 -9.05 7.16 -4.21
CA GLU A 34 -9.40 6.93 -2.82
C GLU A 34 -8.62 7.88 -1.91
N ILE A 35 -9.13 8.01 -0.69
CA ILE A 35 -8.52 8.84 0.33
C ILE A 35 -7.44 8.03 1.05
N LEU A 36 -6.18 8.43 0.85
CA LEU A 36 -5.07 7.86 1.61
C LEU A 36 -5.14 8.29 3.07
N ARG A 37 -4.84 7.35 3.97
CA ARG A 37 -4.71 7.59 5.41
C ARG A 37 -3.39 7.05 5.93
N PHE A 38 -2.84 7.75 6.91
CA PHE A 38 -1.67 7.37 7.67
C PHE A 38 -2.11 6.89 9.04
N LEU A 39 -1.72 5.69 9.40
CA LEU A 39 -1.90 5.10 10.71
C LEU A 39 -0.52 4.85 11.33
N THR A 40 -0.27 5.42 12.50
CA THR A 40 0.95 5.20 13.28
C THR A 40 0.59 4.39 14.52
N LEU A 41 1.25 3.25 14.72
CA LEU A 41 1.13 2.43 15.92
C LEU A 41 2.49 2.37 16.63
N GLY A 42 2.58 3.01 17.80
CA GLY A 42 3.76 2.97 18.64
C GLY A 42 3.86 1.68 19.45
N SER A 43 4.99 1.56 20.15
CA SER A 43 5.30 0.50 21.10
C SER A 43 5.58 1.08 22.49
N ALA A 44 5.73 0.21 23.48
CA ALA A 44 6.13 0.56 24.84
C ALA A 44 6.89 -0.63 25.45
N PRO A 45 7.84 -0.41 26.39
CA PRO A 45 8.56 -1.50 27.04
C PRO A 45 7.61 -2.48 27.73
N ASP A 46 7.96 -3.77 27.71
CA ASP A 46 7.23 -4.87 28.36
C ASP A 46 5.75 -4.97 27.95
N MET A 47 5.44 -4.72 26.68
CA MET A 47 4.10 -4.94 26.15
C MET A 47 3.65 -6.40 26.30
N LYS A 48 2.35 -6.62 26.58
CA LYS A 48 1.72 -7.94 26.71
C LYS A 48 1.94 -8.84 25.48
N ARG A 49 2.11 -8.22 24.31
CA ARG A 49 2.33 -8.86 23.02
C ARG A 49 3.34 -8.04 22.24
N SER A 50 4.12 -8.69 21.38
CA SER A 50 4.97 -7.95 20.45
C SER A 50 4.13 -7.01 19.58
N GLN A 51 4.76 -5.96 19.04
CA GLN A 51 4.10 -5.01 18.15
C GLN A 51 3.48 -5.71 16.93
N GLN A 52 4.15 -6.72 16.39
CA GLN A 52 3.67 -7.47 15.22
C GLN A 52 2.44 -8.34 15.53
N GLU A 53 2.43 -9.02 16.68
CA GLU A 53 1.29 -9.83 17.14
C GLU A 53 0.09 -8.94 17.46
N SER A 54 0.34 -7.82 18.14
CA SER A 54 -0.68 -6.80 18.42
C SER A 54 -1.30 -6.29 17.12
N PHE A 55 -0.47 -6.00 16.10
CA PHE A 55 -0.99 -5.56 14.80
C PHE A 55 -1.79 -6.67 14.08
N ARG A 56 -1.35 -7.93 14.14
CA ARG A 56 -2.13 -9.05 13.61
C ARG A 56 -3.50 -9.15 14.29
N ALA A 57 -3.53 -9.09 15.62
CA ALA A 57 -4.76 -9.12 16.40
C ALA A 57 -5.66 -7.91 16.12
N LEU A 58 -5.10 -6.72 15.95
CA LEU A 58 -5.85 -5.51 15.59
C LEU A 58 -6.60 -5.69 14.27
N LYS A 59 -5.93 -6.23 13.24
CA LYS A 59 -6.56 -6.50 11.94
C LYS A 59 -7.70 -7.50 12.06
N GLU A 60 -7.50 -8.58 12.82
CA GLU A 60 -8.55 -9.58 13.04
C GLU A 60 -9.74 -9.02 13.83
N ARG A 61 -9.51 -8.10 14.77
CA ARG A 61 -10.58 -7.37 15.45
C ARG A 61 -11.31 -6.43 14.50
N LEU A 62 -10.60 -5.69 13.66
CA LEU A 62 -11.22 -4.80 12.67
C LEU A 62 -12.09 -5.59 11.68
N LYS A 63 -11.68 -6.79 11.27
CA LYS A 63 -12.50 -7.66 10.41
C LYS A 63 -13.80 -8.15 11.06
N ARG A 64 -13.86 -8.16 12.40
CA ARG A 64 -15.01 -8.66 13.18
C ARG A 64 -15.88 -7.53 13.72
N VAL A 65 -15.34 -6.32 13.84
CA VAL A 65 -16.13 -5.18 14.29
C VAL A 65 -17.09 -4.77 13.17
N THR A 66 -18.33 -4.51 13.53
CA THR A 66 -19.36 -4.02 12.63
C THR A 66 -19.62 -2.54 12.89
N VAL A 67 -20.20 -1.87 11.90
CA VAL A 67 -20.66 -0.48 12.04
C VAL A 67 -21.66 -0.33 13.19
N SER A 68 -22.60 -1.27 13.36
CA SER A 68 -23.51 -1.30 14.51
C SER A 68 -22.77 -1.36 15.83
N LYS A 69 -21.72 -2.19 15.94
CA LYS A 69 -20.94 -2.30 17.16
C LYS A 69 -20.20 -1.00 17.48
N LEU A 70 -19.58 -0.38 16.48
CA LEU A 70 -18.93 0.93 16.67
C LEU A 70 -19.91 2.00 17.14
N TYR A 71 -21.14 1.99 16.63
CA TYR A 71 -22.18 2.93 17.03
C TYR A 71 -22.69 2.64 18.45
N ASN A 72 -23.06 1.39 18.74
CA ASN A 72 -23.60 0.98 20.04
C ASN A 72 -22.58 1.14 21.18
N ASP A 73 -21.30 0.89 20.90
CA ASP A 73 -20.21 1.08 21.87
C ASP A 73 -19.82 2.57 22.01
N GLY A 74 -20.47 3.49 21.30
CA GLY A 74 -20.24 4.94 21.40
C GLY A 74 -18.99 5.46 20.70
N TYR A 75 -18.37 4.65 19.82
CA TYR A 75 -17.17 5.06 19.08
C TYR A 75 -17.45 5.95 17.87
N ILE A 76 -18.67 5.91 17.34
CA ILE A 76 -19.13 6.82 16.27
C ILE A 76 -20.46 7.46 16.63
N SER A 77 -20.61 8.74 16.32
CA SER A 77 -21.90 9.44 16.43
C SER A 77 -22.83 9.08 15.27
N LYS A 78 -24.12 9.46 15.40
CA LYS A 78 -25.09 9.35 14.29
C LYS A 78 -24.62 10.12 13.05
N ASP A 79 -24.03 11.29 13.24
CA ASP A 79 -23.51 12.12 12.14
C ASP A 79 -22.32 11.46 11.46
N GLN A 80 -21.42 10.84 12.23
CA GLN A 80 -20.29 10.07 11.67
C GLN A 80 -20.75 8.82 10.95
N LEU A 81 -21.81 8.16 11.44
CA LEU A 81 -22.44 7.03 10.78
C LEU A 81 -22.94 7.43 9.38
N VAL A 82 -23.68 8.54 9.29
CA VAL A 82 -24.17 9.07 8.01
C VAL A 82 -23.00 9.50 7.12
N THR A 83 -22.04 10.26 7.67
CA THR A 83 -20.93 10.83 6.89
C THR A 83 -20.00 9.77 6.31
N HIS A 84 -19.67 8.73 7.07
CA HIS A 84 -18.62 7.78 6.71
C HIS A 84 -19.13 6.40 6.26
N TYR A 85 -20.39 6.08 6.56
CA TYR A 85 -20.98 4.78 6.30
C TYR A 85 -22.36 4.84 5.61
N SER A 86 -22.71 5.98 4.99
CA SER A 86 -23.92 6.08 4.17
C SER A 86 -24.01 4.95 3.14
N GLY A 87 -25.19 4.34 3.02
CA GLY A 87 -25.46 3.25 2.08
C GLY A 87 -24.88 1.88 2.47
N LYS A 88 -24.17 1.76 3.61
CA LYS A 88 -23.63 0.48 4.08
C LYS A 88 -24.56 -0.14 5.12
N PRO A 89 -24.75 -1.48 5.10
CA PRO A 89 -25.56 -2.15 6.11
C PRO A 89 -24.89 -2.05 7.49
N LEU A 90 -25.68 -2.05 8.56
CA LEU A 90 -25.17 -1.95 9.93
C LEU A 90 -24.23 -3.12 10.32
N GLY A 91 -24.41 -4.29 9.71
CA GLY A 91 -23.51 -5.44 9.86
C GLY A 91 -22.21 -5.35 9.07
N TYR A 92 -21.99 -4.28 8.31
CA TYR A 92 -20.77 -4.08 7.52
C TYR A 92 -19.54 -3.93 8.41
N SER A 93 -18.41 -4.53 8.01
CA SER A 93 -17.12 -4.36 8.67
C SER A 93 -16.22 -3.39 7.91
N PRO A 94 -15.61 -2.39 8.59
CA PRO A 94 -14.72 -1.43 7.96
C PRO A 94 -13.54 -2.10 7.23
N ARG A 95 -13.26 -1.66 6.00
CA ARG A 95 -12.15 -2.16 5.18
C ARG A 95 -10.84 -1.44 5.49
N LEU A 96 -9.74 -2.19 5.43
CA LEU A 96 -8.36 -1.72 5.62
C LEU A 96 -7.43 -2.41 4.62
N HIS A 97 -7.13 -1.72 3.52
CA HIS A 97 -6.12 -2.11 2.54
C HIS A 97 -4.84 -1.34 2.85
N TYR A 98 -3.79 -2.03 3.27
CA TYR A 98 -2.63 -1.37 3.88
C TYR A 98 -1.29 -1.82 3.31
N ILE A 99 -0.30 -0.95 3.44
CA ILE A 99 1.11 -1.30 3.57
C ILE A 99 1.62 -0.76 4.90
N ASN A 100 2.27 -1.62 5.69
CA ASN A 100 2.96 -1.21 6.92
C ASN A 100 4.46 -1.30 6.72
N ILE A 101 5.15 -0.34 7.31
CA ILE A 101 6.59 -0.19 7.35
C ILE A 101 6.94 -0.17 8.82
N ARG A 102 7.81 -1.09 9.24
CA ARG A 102 8.33 -1.12 10.60
C ARG A 102 9.65 -0.35 10.63
N THR A 103 9.71 0.62 11.52
CA THR A 103 10.92 1.32 11.91
C THR A 103 11.38 0.85 13.29
N ASP A 104 12.64 1.07 13.65
CA ASP A 104 13.15 0.86 15.02
C ASP A 104 12.96 2.09 15.94
N GLU A 105 12.25 3.13 15.48
CA GLU A 105 11.90 4.31 16.27
C GLU A 105 11.23 3.96 17.62
N GLY A 106 11.66 4.61 18.70
CA GLY A 106 11.10 4.39 20.04
C GLY A 106 11.60 3.12 20.73
N PRO A 107 10.93 2.63 21.78
CA PRO A 107 11.46 1.54 22.61
C PRO A 107 11.56 0.19 21.90
N ASP A 108 10.56 -0.18 21.09
CA ASP A 108 10.52 -1.44 20.33
C ASP A 108 10.14 -1.25 18.84
N GLY A 109 10.25 -0.01 18.35
CA GLY A 109 9.89 0.37 16.99
C GLY A 109 8.51 1.02 16.84
N VAL A 110 8.25 1.58 15.66
CA VAL A 110 6.96 2.15 15.25
C VAL A 110 6.47 1.45 13.97
N LEU A 111 5.15 1.22 13.86
CA LEU A 111 4.54 0.82 12.60
C LEU A 111 3.93 2.05 11.92
N HIS A 112 4.48 2.40 10.77
CA HIS A 112 3.91 3.39 9.86
C HIS A 112 3.07 2.67 8.82
N ILE A 113 1.79 2.97 8.76
CA ILE A 113 0.82 2.25 7.96
C ILE A 113 0.15 3.23 7.02
N LEU A 114 0.36 3.03 5.73
CA LEU A 114 -0.44 3.67 4.69
C LEU A 114 -1.64 2.79 4.43
N TYR A 115 -2.83 3.36 4.39
CA TYR A 115 -4.01 2.57 4.06
C TYR A 115 -5.08 3.33 3.26
N PHE A 116 -5.79 2.54 2.46
CA PHE A 116 -7.05 2.87 1.83
C PHE A 116 -8.17 2.03 2.47
N GLY A 117 -9.39 2.54 2.43
CA GLY A 117 -10.54 1.91 3.06
C GLY A 117 -11.37 2.89 3.87
N ASP A 118 -12.02 2.37 4.89
CA ASP A 118 -13.08 3.09 5.60
C ASP A 118 -12.54 3.91 6.78
N PHE A 119 -13.37 4.83 7.26
CA PHE A 119 -13.08 5.60 8.47
C PHE A 119 -12.94 4.65 9.66
N ILE A 120 -11.87 4.77 10.44
CA ILE A 120 -11.71 4.01 11.68
C ILE A 120 -11.69 5.02 12.83
N PRO A 121 -12.56 4.89 13.85
CA PRO A 121 -12.59 5.86 14.92
C PRO A 121 -11.28 5.87 15.72
N GLN A 122 -10.74 7.06 15.94
CA GLN A 122 -9.49 7.27 16.66
C GLN A 122 -9.56 6.76 18.11
N SER A 123 -10.71 6.91 18.77
CA SER A 123 -10.97 6.39 20.11
C SER A 123 -10.97 4.85 20.12
N TRP A 124 -11.75 4.22 19.25
CA TRP A 124 -11.78 2.76 19.10
C TRP A 124 -10.39 2.17 18.87
N LEU A 125 -9.62 2.80 17.98
CA LEU A 125 -8.27 2.37 17.68
C LEU A 125 -7.36 2.43 18.90
N LYS A 126 -7.39 3.54 19.66
CA LYS A 126 -6.57 3.73 20.86
C LYS A 126 -6.90 2.72 21.94
N ASP A 127 -8.19 2.51 22.21
CA ASP A 127 -8.65 1.56 23.23
C ASP A 127 -8.30 0.13 22.83
N THR A 128 -8.56 -0.23 21.58
CA THR A 128 -8.23 -1.56 21.05
C THR A 128 -6.73 -1.81 21.08
N TRP A 129 -5.91 -0.81 20.72
CA TRP A 129 -4.46 -0.92 20.78
C TRP A 129 -3.97 -1.06 22.21
N PHE A 130 -4.50 -0.26 23.13
CA PHE A 130 -4.20 -0.34 24.55
C PHE A 130 -4.52 -1.72 25.13
N GLU A 131 -5.69 -2.27 24.82
CA GLU A 131 -6.09 -3.60 25.29
C GLU A 131 -5.19 -4.72 24.72
N LEU A 132 -4.84 -4.64 23.44
CA LEU A 132 -4.00 -5.63 22.77
C LEU A 132 -2.57 -5.63 23.29
N THR A 133 -2.01 -4.44 23.52
CA THR A 133 -0.64 -4.21 24.00
C THR A 133 -0.53 -4.26 25.51
N GLY A 134 -1.64 -4.08 26.23
CA GLY A 134 -1.74 -3.98 27.68
C GLY A 134 -1.38 -2.61 28.27
N LYS A 135 -0.78 -1.69 27.48
CA LYS A 135 -0.29 -0.40 28.00
C LYS A 135 -0.10 0.73 26.99
N CYS A 136 0.03 0.45 25.69
CA CYS A 136 0.36 1.47 24.70
C CYS A 136 -0.91 2.12 24.13
N LYS A 137 -1.09 3.43 24.33
CA LYS A 137 -2.15 4.24 23.69
C LYS A 137 -1.66 4.99 22.45
N SER A 138 -0.41 4.78 22.03
CA SER A 138 0.17 5.44 20.86
C SER A 138 -0.38 4.79 19.59
N ALA A 139 -1.57 5.22 19.20
CA ALA A 139 -2.22 4.81 17.96
C ALA A 139 -2.89 6.04 17.36
N TYR A 140 -2.52 6.45 16.15
CA TYR A 140 -2.96 7.71 15.54
C TYR A 140 -3.32 7.51 14.07
N ILE A 141 -4.46 8.06 13.64
CA ILE A 141 -4.89 8.10 12.25
C ILE A 141 -4.90 9.55 11.78
N ARG A 142 -4.34 9.78 10.58
CA ARG A 142 -4.42 11.05 9.85
C ARG A 142 -4.88 10.78 8.43
N MET A 143 -5.70 11.68 7.90
CA MET A 143 -6.23 11.60 6.54
C MET A 143 -5.49 12.58 5.63
N CYS A 144 -5.13 12.16 4.42
CA CYS A 144 -4.71 13.10 3.38
C CYS A 144 -5.89 14.01 3.00
N LYS A 145 -5.67 15.33 2.98
CA LYS A 145 -6.72 16.30 2.62
C LYS A 145 -7.19 16.18 1.16
N GLN A 146 -6.36 15.63 0.29
CA GLN A 146 -6.65 15.48 -1.13
C GLN A 146 -6.49 14.01 -1.56
N PRO A 147 -7.30 13.55 -2.52
CA PRO A 147 -7.05 12.32 -3.26
C PRO A 147 -5.63 12.29 -3.83
N THR A 148 -5.10 11.10 -4.04
CA THR A 148 -3.72 10.91 -4.49
C THR A 148 -3.58 11.25 -5.98
N TYR A 149 -3.36 12.54 -6.29
CA TYR A 149 -3.17 13.02 -7.66
C TYR A 149 -1.73 12.88 -8.18
N ASP A 150 -0.74 12.88 -7.28
CA ASP A 150 0.68 12.67 -7.61
C ASP A 150 1.25 11.52 -6.77
N GLU A 151 1.02 10.29 -7.24
CA GLU A 151 1.48 9.08 -6.57
C GLU A 151 3.01 9.00 -6.50
N LYS A 152 3.74 9.62 -7.42
CA LYS A 152 5.19 9.57 -7.47
C LYS A 152 5.79 10.42 -6.36
N ARG A 153 5.32 11.66 -6.19
CA ARG A 153 5.73 12.55 -5.10
C ARG A 153 5.28 12.02 -3.75
N LEU A 154 4.07 11.47 -3.66
CA LEU A 154 3.56 10.92 -2.41
C LEU A 154 4.27 9.63 -2.00
N ALA A 155 4.54 8.72 -2.93
CA ALA A 155 5.35 7.53 -2.65
C ALA A 155 6.76 7.91 -2.20
N ARG A 156 7.36 8.91 -2.87
CA ARG A 156 8.67 9.42 -2.49
C ARG A 156 8.64 10.05 -1.09
N TYR A 157 7.66 10.91 -0.80
CA TYR A 157 7.46 11.46 0.54
C TYR A 157 7.32 10.38 1.61
N CYS A 158 6.55 9.31 1.34
CA CYS A 158 6.39 8.22 2.31
C CYS A 158 7.71 7.49 2.57
N ILE A 159 8.53 7.27 1.53
CA ILE A 159 9.86 6.68 1.71
C ILE A 159 10.79 7.66 2.40
N ASP A 160 10.79 8.93 2.02
CA ASP A 160 11.69 9.93 2.61
C ASP A 160 11.35 10.22 4.08
N GLN A 161 10.08 10.14 4.48
CA GLN A 161 9.66 10.35 5.86
C GLN A 161 9.78 9.12 6.75
N TYR A 162 9.62 7.91 6.20
CA TYR A 162 9.52 6.68 7.00
C TYR A 162 10.60 5.65 6.67
N CYS A 163 11.49 5.95 5.72
CA CYS A 163 12.51 5.02 5.24
C CYS A 163 13.87 5.69 4.94
N ALA A 164 13.95 6.99 4.66
CA ALA A 164 15.19 7.62 4.19
C ALA A 164 15.76 8.60 5.22
N GLY A 165 17.01 8.38 5.63
CA GLY A 165 17.67 9.14 6.70
C GLY A 165 17.72 8.44 8.06
N GLN A 166 17.19 7.23 8.16
CA GLN A 166 17.20 6.43 9.38
C GLN A 166 17.91 5.10 9.15
N SER A 167 18.75 4.70 10.11
CA SER A 167 19.20 3.30 10.32
C SER A 167 18.04 2.32 10.53
N ASP A 168 16.82 2.85 10.63
CA ASP A 168 15.70 2.29 11.35
C ASP A 168 14.76 1.49 10.46
N TYR A 169 14.92 1.51 9.13
CA TYR A 169 14.10 0.69 8.24
C TYR A 169 14.37 -0.81 8.48
N LEU A 170 13.38 -1.52 9.03
CA LEU A 170 13.49 -2.96 9.28
C LEU A 170 12.86 -3.78 8.15
N ARG A 171 11.57 -3.56 7.88
CA ARG A 171 10.79 -4.34 6.90
C ARG A 171 9.46 -3.68 6.57
N PHE A 172 8.87 -4.06 5.44
CA PHE A 172 7.46 -3.77 5.15
C PHE A 172 6.63 -5.05 4.97
N SER A 173 5.32 -4.92 5.11
CA SER A 173 4.35 -5.91 4.63
C SER A 173 3.06 -5.23 4.18
N CYS A 174 2.27 -5.85 3.30
CA CYS A 174 1.02 -5.26 2.80
C CYS A 174 -0.12 -6.28 2.79
N SER A 175 -1.37 -5.79 2.79
CA SER A 175 -2.54 -6.61 2.53
C SER A 175 -2.59 -7.04 1.07
N LYS A 176 -3.26 -8.15 0.77
CA LYS A 176 -3.48 -8.63 -0.60
C LYS A 176 -4.04 -7.54 -1.52
N ASP A 177 -5.03 -6.80 -1.02
CA ASP A 177 -5.77 -5.79 -1.78
C ASP A 177 -5.11 -4.42 -1.79
N TRP A 178 -3.89 -4.28 -1.23
CA TRP A 178 -3.09 -3.06 -1.38
C TRP A 178 -2.62 -2.88 -2.83
N VAL A 179 -2.44 -3.99 -3.55
CA VAL A 179 -2.09 -4.00 -4.97
C VAL A 179 -3.20 -4.69 -5.76
N TYR A 180 -3.25 -4.42 -7.05
CA TYR A 180 -4.22 -5.02 -7.94
C TYR A 180 -4.03 -6.56 -8.07
N PRO A 181 -5.10 -7.33 -8.33
CA PRO A 181 -5.01 -8.76 -8.59
C PRO A 181 -4.08 -9.08 -9.79
N GLY A 182 -3.18 -10.05 -9.62
CA GLY A 182 -2.21 -10.41 -10.67
C GLY A 182 -0.90 -9.61 -10.63
N PHE A 183 -0.75 -8.65 -9.70
CA PHE A 183 0.49 -7.89 -9.49
C PHE A 183 1.75 -8.76 -9.50
N VAL A 184 1.75 -9.87 -8.75
CA VAL A 184 2.96 -10.70 -8.59
C VAL A 184 3.36 -11.34 -9.91
N LYS A 185 2.37 -11.77 -10.71
CA LYS A 185 2.59 -12.34 -12.04
C LYS A 185 3.25 -11.31 -12.95
N HIS A 186 2.67 -10.11 -13.07
CA HIS A 186 3.24 -9.05 -13.92
C HIS A 186 4.62 -8.60 -13.45
N TYR A 187 4.82 -8.49 -12.14
CA TYR A 187 6.13 -8.13 -11.58
C TYR A 187 7.18 -9.20 -11.90
N ASN A 188 6.85 -10.49 -11.79
CA ASN A 188 7.75 -11.58 -12.14
C ASN A 188 8.07 -11.60 -13.64
N ILE A 189 7.08 -11.35 -14.51
CA ILE A 189 7.30 -11.22 -15.96
C ILE A 189 8.32 -10.12 -16.26
N LEU A 190 8.11 -8.93 -15.69
CA LEU A 190 9.02 -7.79 -15.89
C LEU A 190 10.41 -8.04 -15.28
N LYS A 191 10.49 -8.81 -14.20
CA LYS A 191 11.76 -9.21 -13.59
C LYS A 191 12.53 -10.23 -14.44
N CYS A 192 11.85 -11.04 -15.23
CA CYS A 192 12.44 -12.10 -16.06
C CYS A 192 12.89 -11.64 -17.45
N ASP A 193 12.51 -10.43 -17.89
CA ASP A 193 12.86 -9.84 -19.18
C ASP A 193 12.79 -10.84 -20.35
N CYS A 194 11.62 -11.47 -20.53
CA CYS A 194 11.33 -12.22 -21.74
C CYS A 194 10.90 -11.24 -22.83
N LYS A 195 11.63 -11.25 -23.94
CA LYS A 195 11.34 -10.43 -25.13
C LYS A 195 9.99 -10.74 -25.78
N ASP A 196 9.31 -11.83 -25.40
CA ASP A 196 8.04 -12.21 -25.99
C ASP A 196 7.01 -12.60 -24.93
N TYR A 197 5.92 -11.84 -24.88
CA TYR A 197 4.76 -12.09 -24.01
C TYR A 197 4.06 -13.42 -24.37
N SER A 198 4.28 -13.95 -25.58
CA SER A 198 3.72 -15.20 -26.10
C SER A 198 4.41 -16.46 -25.55
N HIS A 199 5.71 -16.41 -25.22
CA HIS A 199 6.46 -17.56 -24.71
C HIS A 199 6.39 -17.74 -23.18
N ALA A 200 6.06 -16.68 -22.43
CA ALA A 200 6.08 -16.69 -20.97
C ALA A 200 4.93 -17.50 -20.32
N ILE A 201 3.96 -17.97 -21.09
CA ILE A 201 2.84 -18.80 -20.57
C ILE A 201 3.20 -20.30 -20.57
N GLY A 202 4.28 -20.72 -21.23
CA GLY A 202 4.66 -22.14 -21.36
C GLY A 202 5.94 -22.59 -20.64
N GLU A 203 7.01 -21.78 -20.61
CA GLU A 203 8.36 -22.36 -20.40
C GLU A 203 9.26 -21.66 -19.36
N CYS A 204 8.75 -20.71 -18.56
CA CYS A 204 9.57 -20.00 -17.58
C CYS A 204 9.78 -20.75 -16.24
N TYR A 205 10.05 -22.06 -16.31
CA TYR A 205 10.71 -22.82 -15.23
C TYR A 205 12.24 -22.89 -15.42
N GLY A 206 12.77 -22.37 -16.54
CA GLY A 206 14.20 -22.16 -16.78
C GLY A 206 14.67 -20.76 -16.40
N ARG A 207 15.89 -20.66 -15.84
CA ARG A 207 16.48 -19.47 -15.19
C ARG A 207 16.41 -18.18 -16.04
N PRO A 208 16.19 -16.99 -15.44
CA PRO A 208 16.17 -15.72 -16.16
C PRO A 208 17.56 -15.36 -16.72
N VAL A 209 17.62 -15.03 -18.01
CA VAL A 209 18.85 -14.82 -18.80
C VAL A 209 19.47 -13.44 -18.57
N TYR A 210 18.71 -12.45 -18.08
CA TYR A 210 19.24 -11.17 -17.60
C TYR A 210 18.52 -10.74 -16.31
N ARG A 211 19.27 -10.51 -15.23
CA ARG A 211 18.70 -9.88 -14.02
C ARG A 211 18.82 -8.37 -14.15
N LEU A 212 17.71 -7.70 -14.44
CA LEU A 212 17.63 -6.24 -14.26
C LEU A 212 18.02 -5.87 -12.83
N ASN A 213 18.80 -4.82 -12.68
CA ASN A 213 19.01 -4.24 -11.35
C ASN A 213 17.70 -3.59 -10.86
N MET A 214 17.58 -3.34 -9.56
CA MET A 214 16.33 -2.83 -8.97
C MET A 214 15.92 -1.47 -9.55
N GLU A 215 16.86 -0.65 -10.02
CA GLU A 215 16.58 0.65 -10.62
C GLU A 215 15.90 0.51 -11.98
N GLN A 216 16.49 -0.31 -12.86
CA GLN A 216 15.93 -0.65 -14.17
C GLN A 216 14.57 -1.32 -14.03
N LEU A 217 14.40 -2.21 -13.04
CA LEU A 217 13.12 -2.85 -12.78
C LEU A 217 12.06 -1.86 -12.31
N ILE A 218 12.41 -0.91 -11.44
CA ILE A 218 11.50 0.16 -11.02
C ILE A 218 11.14 1.06 -12.20
N GLU A 219 12.09 1.39 -13.07
CA GLU A 219 11.83 2.20 -14.27
C GLU A 219 10.87 1.49 -15.24
N LYS A 220 11.14 0.22 -15.58
CA LYS A 220 10.24 -0.60 -16.41
C LYS A 220 8.86 -0.75 -15.76
N TRP A 221 8.81 -0.98 -14.45
CA TRP A 221 7.55 -1.05 -13.71
C TRP A 221 6.78 0.28 -13.76
N ASN A 222 7.48 1.41 -13.64
CA ASN A 222 6.87 2.73 -13.71
C ASN A 222 6.29 3.01 -15.10
N LYS A 223 7.01 2.64 -16.17
CA LYS A 223 6.53 2.71 -17.55
C LYS A 223 5.32 1.80 -17.76
N TRP A 224 5.35 0.57 -17.23
CA TRP A 224 4.23 -0.35 -17.30
C TRP A 224 2.99 0.20 -16.57
N LEU A 225 3.16 0.75 -15.37
CA LEU A 225 2.06 1.37 -14.61
C LEU A 225 1.44 2.55 -15.36
N SER A 226 2.24 3.39 -16.03
CA SER A 226 1.71 4.54 -16.78
C SER A 226 0.95 4.13 -18.05
N TYR A 227 1.46 3.13 -18.78
CA TYR A 227 0.84 2.66 -20.03
C TYR A 227 -0.34 1.72 -19.81
N HIS A 228 -0.12 0.66 -19.01
CA HIS A 228 -1.08 -0.44 -18.86
C HIS A 228 -1.86 -0.41 -17.56
N GLY A 229 -1.38 0.33 -16.55
CA GLY A 229 -2.05 0.42 -15.25
C GLY A 229 -3.50 0.85 -15.42
N THR A 230 -3.76 1.93 -16.16
CA THR A 230 -5.12 2.45 -16.36
C THR A 230 -6.05 1.43 -17.02
N LEU A 231 -5.63 0.81 -18.13
CA LEU A 231 -6.43 -0.21 -18.86
C LEU A 231 -6.67 -1.46 -18.01
N THR A 232 -5.59 -1.99 -17.40
CA THR A 232 -5.64 -3.18 -16.55
C THR A 232 -6.52 -2.94 -15.31
N PHE A 233 -6.41 -1.76 -14.71
CA PHE A 233 -7.17 -1.42 -13.51
C PHE A 233 -8.65 -1.24 -13.81
N ASN A 234 -9.01 -0.65 -14.93
CA ASN A 234 -10.41 -0.53 -15.35
C ASN A 234 -11.06 -1.92 -15.53
N LYS A 235 -10.33 -2.87 -16.13
CA LYS A 235 -10.77 -4.27 -16.26
C LYS A 235 -11.04 -4.93 -14.91
N PHE A 236 -10.17 -4.72 -13.91
CA PHE A 236 -10.33 -5.31 -12.58
C PHE A 236 -11.33 -4.57 -11.67
N ARG A 237 -11.61 -3.28 -11.92
CA ARG A 237 -12.56 -2.47 -11.13
C ARG A 237 -14.02 -2.64 -11.54
N GLY A 238 -14.32 -3.48 -12.54
CA GLY A 238 -15.69 -3.80 -12.92
C GLY A 238 -16.45 -2.67 -13.61
N ASN A 239 -15.74 -1.73 -14.27
CA ASN A 239 -16.38 -0.73 -15.11
C ASN A 239 -16.23 -1.19 -16.57
N PRO A 240 -17.28 -1.70 -17.24
CA PRO A 240 -17.19 -2.08 -18.63
C PRO A 240 -17.20 -0.78 -19.45
N LEU A 241 -16.03 -0.37 -19.93
CA LEU A 241 -15.96 0.53 -21.08
C LEU A 241 -15.43 -0.29 -22.24
N LEU A 242 -16.37 -0.54 -23.16
CA LEU A 242 -16.26 -0.89 -24.57
C LEU A 242 -15.22 -1.96 -24.94
N GLU A 243 -15.75 -3.02 -25.55
CA GLU A 243 -15.03 -3.90 -26.46
C GLU A 243 -14.18 -3.07 -27.43
N THR A 244 -12.91 -2.91 -27.09
CA THR A 244 -11.82 -2.73 -28.05
C THR A 244 -10.68 -3.58 -27.52
N GLU A 245 -10.83 -4.86 -27.83
CA GLU A 245 -9.81 -5.81 -28.24
C GLU A 245 -8.37 -5.24 -28.31
N LEU A 246 -7.46 -5.87 -27.57
CA LEU A 246 -6.37 -6.72 -28.09
C LEU A 246 -5.56 -6.29 -29.34
N MET A 247 -5.60 -5.05 -29.80
CA MET A 247 -4.69 -4.51 -30.80
C MET A 247 -3.73 -3.50 -30.18
N ILE A 248 -2.59 -3.29 -30.84
CA ILE A 248 -1.40 -2.52 -30.39
C ILE A 248 -0.39 -3.38 -29.62
N PHE A 249 0.20 -4.35 -30.32
CA PHE A 249 1.63 -4.65 -30.25
C PHE A 249 2.04 -5.25 -31.59
N ASP A 250 2.05 -4.43 -32.63
CA ASP A 250 2.67 -4.77 -33.91
C ASP A 250 3.23 -3.50 -34.58
N ASP A 251 4.19 -2.85 -33.91
CA ASP A 251 4.97 -1.73 -34.49
C ASP A 251 6.18 -2.24 -35.30
N HIS A 252 6.08 -3.44 -35.89
CA HIS A 252 7.15 -4.02 -36.72
C HIS A 252 6.75 -4.38 -38.16
N LEU A 253 5.64 -3.85 -38.70
CA LEU A 253 5.25 -4.08 -40.10
C LEU A 253 5.13 -2.83 -41.00
N ILE A 254 5.77 -1.72 -40.65
CA ILE A 254 5.91 -0.59 -41.60
C ILE A 254 7.38 -0.16 -41.68
N THR A 255 8.17 -0.92 -42.44
CA THR A 255 9.17 -0.40 -43.40
C THR A 255 9.78 -1.60 -44.14
N CYS A 256 9.12 -2.05 -45.20
CA CYS A 256 9.73 -2.78 -46.32
C CYS A 256 8.79 -2.64 -47.53
N SER A 257 8.97 -1.53 -48.23
CA SER A 257 8.56 -1.32 -49.62
C SER A 257 9.62 -0.47 -50.27
#